data_AF-A0A9P0KLL9-F1
#
_entry.id   AF-A0A9P0KLL9-F1
#
_cell.length_a   1.000
_cell.length_b   1.000
_cell.length_c   1.000
_cell.angle_alpha   90.00
_cell.angle_beta   90.00
_cell.angle_gamma   90.00
#
_symmetry.space_group_name_H-M   'P 1'
#
loop_
_entity.id
_entity.type
_entity.pdbx_description
1 polymer ?
#
loop_
_entity_poly.entity_id
_entity_poly.type
_entity_poly.pdbx_seq_one_letter_code
_entity_poly.pdbx_strand_id
1 'polypeptide(L)'
;MRATLGLKLNLAKDNGVITVTLPPHCSHRLQPLDISVFAPFKANYNTAVDSWLLHHPGNPLSIYEIAACVGIAFERSMTPSNIKSGFKKAGIYPFDRNVFTDDDFLCSSVTDREFININNTEVSIVDENTSSSSKVAQTVTNDTLNDQ
;
A
#
# COMPACT_ATOMS: atom_id res chain seq x y z
N MET A 1 -10.80 9.57 23.74
CA MET A 1 -9.78 9.39 22.68
C MET A 1 -9.61 10.60 21.75
N ARG A 2 -10.67 11.37 21.41
CA ARG A 2 -10.58 12.56 20.52
C ARG A 2 -9.76 13.74 21.06
N ALA A 3 -9.75 13.99 22.38
CA ALA A 3 -9.08 15.17 22.96
C ALA A 3 -7.54 15.11 22.89
N THR A 4 -6.94 13.93 23.03
CA THR A 4 -5.47 13.76 23.08
C THR A 4 -4.81 13.87 21.70
N LEU A 5 -5.53 13.51 20.63
CA LEU A 5 -5.06 13.64 19.25
C LEU A 5 -4.94 15.11 18.83
N GLY A 6 -5.92 15.94 19.20
CA GLY A 6 -5.89 17.38 18.92
C GLY A 6 -4.67 18.07 19.53
N LEU A 7 -4.30 17.71 20.77
CA LEU A 7 -3.14 18.28 21.46
C LEU A 7 -1.82 18.00 20.72
N LYS A 8 -1.65 16.79 20.18
CA LYS A 8 -0.44 16.40 19.45
C LYS A 8 -0.33 17.07 18.08
N LEU A 9 -1.45 17.22 17.39
CA LEU A 9 -1.49 17.91 16.09
C LEU A 9 -1.24 19.41 16.25
N ASN A 10 -1.80 20.02 17.31
CA ASN A 10 -1.52 21.42 17.63
C ASN A 10 -0.03 21.63 17.92
N LEU A 11 0.57 20.76 18.75
CA LEU A 11 2.01 20.82 19.03
C LEU A 11 2.86 20.66 17.75
N ALA A 12 2.51 19.72 16.87
CA ALA A 12 3.21 19.55 15.59
C ALA A 12 3.09 20.81 14.72
N LYS A 13 1.89 21.39 14.63
CA LYS A 13 1.62 22.62 13.87
C LYS A 13 2.41 23.81 14.41
N ASP A 14 2.45 23.98 15.73
CA ASP A 14 3.18 25.07 16.40
C ASP A 14 4.70 24.96 16.19
N ASN A 15 5.22 23.75 15.96
CA ASN A 15 6.63 23.49 15.65
C ASN A 15 6.92 23.40 14.13
N GLY A 16 5.96 23.74 13.26
CA GLY A 16 6.15 23.71 11.80
C GLY A 16 6.26 22.30 11.21
N VAL A 17 5.82 21.26 11.92
CA VAL A 17 5.82 19.87 11.44
C VAL A 17 4.57 19.63 10.60
N ILE A 18 4.78 19.29 9.33
CA ILE A 18 3.71 18.92 8.41
C ILE A 18 3.28 17.47 8.70
N THR A 19 2.03 17.28 9.11
CA THR A 19 1.47 15.95 9.33
C THR A 19 0.74 15.47 8.09
N VAL A 20 1.14 14.32 7.55
CA VAL A 20 0.51 13.70 6.38
C VAL A 20 -0.45 12.61 6.85
N THR A 21 -1.68 12.63 6.33
CA THR A 21 -2.67 11.56 6.57
C THR A 21 -2.62 10.59 5.39
N LEU A 22 -2.44 9.31 5.69
CA LEU A 22 -2.42 8.25 4.69
C LEU A 22 -3.80 7.58 4.59
N PRO A 23 -4.27 7.22 3.38
CA PRO A 23 -5.45 6.38 3.22
C PRO A 23 -5.27 5.03 3.94
N PRO A 24 -6.37 4.40 4.37
CA PRO A 24 -6.31 3.10 5.02
C PRO A 24 -5.66 2.05 4.13
N HIS A 25 -4.97 1.08 4.74
CA HIS A 25 -4.29 -0.05 4.08
C HIS A 25 -3.15 0.30 3.09
N CYS A 26 -2.69 1.55 3.05
CA CYS A 26 -1.61 1.99 2.15
C CYS A 26 -0.21 2.07 2.81
N SER A 27 -0.01 1.53 4.01
CA SER A 27 1.28 1.64 4.73
C SER A 27 2.46 1.11 3.92
N HIS A 28 2.29 -0.05 3.28
CA HIS A 28 3.29 -0.72 2.44
C HIS A 28 3.69 0.04 1.15
N ARG A 29 3.06 1.17 0.87
CA ARG A 29 3.27 2.02 -0.31
C ARG A 29 3.64 3.45 0.05
N LEU A 30 3.11 3.97 1.15
CA LEU A 30 3.24 5.38 1.52
C LEU A 30 4.10 5.63 2.75
N GLN A 31 4.42 4.61 3.56
CA GLN A 31 5.30 4.78 4.72
C GLN A 31 6.75 4.47 4.32
N PRO A 32 7.65 5.48 4.22
CA PRO A 32 9.04 5.27 3.80
C PRO A 32 9.77 4.20 4.61
N LEU A 33 9.45 4.12 5.91
CA LEU A 33 10.05 3.18 6.84
C LEU A 33 9.70 1.72 6.50
N ASP A 34 8.43 1.45 6.18
CA ASP A 34 7.97 0.13 5.76
C ASP A 34 8.53 -0.28 4.40
N ILE A 35 8.69 0.70 3.49
CA ILE A 35 9.08 0.47 2.10
C ILE A 35 10.55 0.07 1.96
N SER A 36 11.47 0.76 2.65
CA SER A 36 12.91 0.61 2.38
C SER A 36 13.76 0.25 3.58
N VAL A 37 13.30 0.48 4.81
CA VAL A 37 14.15 0.39 6.01
C VAL A 37 13.89 -0.88 6.81
N PHE A 38 12.63 -1.28 6.97
CA PHE A 38 12.30 -2.47 7.76
C PHE A 38 12.71 -3.78 7.13
N ALA A 39 12.71 -3.87 5.79
CA ALA A 39 13.20 -5.06 5.09
C ALA A 39 14.70 -5.33 5.39
N PRO A 40 15.63 -4.39 5.15
CA PRO A 40 17.04 -4.60 5.51
C PRO A 40 17.26 -4.68 7.02
N PHE A 41 16.46 -3.99 7.84
CA PHE A 41 16.56 -4.09 9.30
C PHE A 41 16.31 -5.51 9.80
N LYS A 42 15.23 -6.16 9.34
CA LYS A 42 14.92 -7.55 9.71
C LYS A 42 16.03 -8.50 9.27
N ALA A 43 16.54 -8.34 8.05
CA ALA A 43 17.62 -9.17 7.54
C ALA A 43 18.90 -9.02 8.37
N ASN A 44 19.34 -7.78 8.61
CA ASN A 44 20.54 -7.50 9.40
C ASN A 44 20.39 -7.91 10.87
N TYR A 45 19.20 -7.77 11.44
CA TYR A 45 18.90 -8.22 12.79
C TYR A 45 19.03 -9.74 12.92
N ASN A 46 18.44 -10.49 11.99
CA ASN A 46 18.57 -11.95 11.96
C ASN A 46 20.04 -12.36 11.86
N THR A 47 20.82 -11.74 10.96
CA THR A 47 22.26 -12.00 10.86
C THR A 47 23.03 -11.66 12.14
N ALA A 48 22.67 -10.59 12.84
CA ALA A 48 23.31 -10.23 14.11
C ALA A 48 23.01 -11.25 15.21
N VAL A 49 21.77 -11.71 15.30
CA VAL A 49 21.34 -12.76 16.25
C VAL A 49 22.03 -14.09 15.93
N ASP A 50 22.03 -14.51 14.67
CA ASP A 50 22.66 -15.75 14.22
C ASP A 50 24.17 -15.75 14.53
N SER A 51 24.84 -14.62 14.26
CA SER A 51 26.23 -14.43 14.62
C SER A 51 26.44 -14.56 16.13
N TRP A 52 25.61 -13.90 16.94
CA TRP A 52 25.76 -13.96 18.39
C TRP A 52 25.59 -15.39 18.94
N LEU A 53 24.59 -16.12 18.45
CA LEU A 53 24.30 -17.50 18.85
C LEU A 53 25.45 -18.45 18.49
N LEU A 54 26.11 -18.24 17.34
CA LEU A 54 27.26 -19.03 16.92
C LEU A 54 28.46 -18.85 17.87
N HIS A 55 28.66 -17.64 18.39
CA HIS A 55 29.76 -17.34 19.32
C HIS A 55 29.44 -17.73 20.78
N HIS A 56 28.17 -17.96 21.13
CA HIS A 56 27.72 -18.26 22.49
C HIS A 56 26.81 -19.50 22.53
N PRO A 57 27.34 -20.70 22.20
CA PRO A 57 26.54 -21.91 22.16
C PRO A 57 25.97 -22.25 23.53
N GLY A 58 24.66 -22.55 23.58
CA GLY A 58 23.97 -22.96 24.80
C GLY A 58 23.53 -21.81 25.72
N ASN A 59 23.87 -20.56 25.39
CA ASN A 59 23.42 -19.40 26.15
C ASN A 59 22.15 -18.81 25.55
N PRO A 60 21.11 -18.54 26.36
CA PRO A 60 19.92 -17.83 25.89
C PRO A 60 20.25 -16.36 25.61
N LEU A 61 19.61 -15.80 24.59
CA LEU A 61 19.70 -14.38 24.26
C LEU A 61 18.93 -13.57 25.33
N SER A 62 19.61 -12.70 26.08
CA SER A 62 18.94 -11.82 27.05
C SER A 62 18.52 -10.50 26.39
N ILE A 63 17.80 -9.68 27.15
CA ILE A 63 17.37 -8.34 26.71
C ILE A 63 18.55 -7.43 26.33
N TYR A 64 19.73 -7.64 26.93
CA TYR A 64 20.93 -6.84 26.65
C TYR A 64 21.53 -7.19 25.29
N GLU A 65 21.58 -8.48 24.94
CA GLU A 65 22.08 -8.92 23.64
C GLU A 65 21.08 -8.63 22.53
N ILE A 66 19.78 -8.69 22.82
CA ILE A 66 18.75 -8.17 21.90
C ILE A 66 19.02 -6.70 21.58
N ALA A 67 19.25 -5.86 22.59
CA ALA A 67 19.54 -4.44 22.40
C ALA A 67 20.84 -4.24 21.59
N ALA A 68 21.88 -5.03 21.85
CA ALA A 68 23.12 -5.00 21.08
C ALA A 68 22.90 -5.38 19.60
N CYS A 69 22.12 -6.45 19.34
CA CYS A 69 21.78 -6.88 17.98
C CYS A 69 20.96 -5.81 17.24
N VAL A 70 20.03 -5.14 17.94
CA VAL A 70 19.27 -4.01 17.39
C VAL A 70 20.21 -2.87 17.01
N GLY A 71 21.20 -2.53 17.85
CA GLY A 71 22.20 -1.50 17.53
C GLY A 71 22.95 -1.79 16.24
N ILE A 72 23.45 -3.02 16.09
CA ILE A 72 24.17 -3.47 14.88
C ILE A 72 23.26 -3.40 13.65
N ALA A 73 22.02 -3.89 13.77
CA ALA A 73 21.07 -3.89 12.66
C ALA A 73 20.65 -2.46 12.27
N PHE A 74 20.52 -1.57 13.25
CA PHE A 74 20.12 -0.18 13.07
C PHE A 74 21.15 0.58 12.22
N GLU A 75 22.44 0.52 12.60
CA GLU A 75 23.51 1.21 11.86
C GLU A 75 23.59 0.78 10.39
N ARG A 76 23.37 -0.51 10.12
CA ARG A 76 23.42 -1.06 8.75
C ARG A 76 22.20 -0.75 7.91
N SER A 77 21.05 -0.52 8.55
CA SER A 77 19.76 -0.44 7.85
C SER A 77 19.25 1.00 7.73
N MET A 78 19.53 1.84 8.72
CA MET A 78 19.12 3.24 8.80
C MET A 78 20.09 4.17 8.05
N THR A 79 20.52 3.75 6.86
CA THR A 79 21.45 4.53 6.06
C THR A 79 20.72 5.69 5.35
N PRO A 80 21.40 6.84 5.11
CA PRO A 80 20.81 7.93 4.34
C PRO A 80 20.31 7.50 2.95
N SER A 81 20.96 6.51 2.34
CA SER A 81 20.56 5.94 1.06
C SER A 81 19.20 5.25 1.14
N ASN A 82 19.01 4.36 2.13
CA ASN A 82 17.75 3.65 2.34
C ASN A 82 16.61 4.61 2.67
N ILE A 83 16.88 5.60 3.54
CA ILE A 83 15.90 6.61 3.92
C ILE A 83 15.47 7.42 2.69
N LYS A 84 16.42 7.99 1.93
CA LYS A 84 16.11 8.77 0.71
C LYS A 84 15.35 7.94 -0.32
N SER A 85 15.75 6.68 -0.51
CA SER A 85 15.06 5.74 -1.41
C SER A 85 13.60 5.50 -0.99
N GLY A 86 13.34 5.32 0.31
CA GLY A 86 12.00 5.14 0.83
C GLY A 86 11.10 6.35 0.60
N PHE A 87 11.62 7.57 0.84
CA PHE A 87 10.87 8.81 0.59
C PHE A 87 10.58 9.05 -0.89
N LYS A 88 11.55 8.71 -1.76
CA LYS A 88 11.37 8.80 -3.21
C LYS A 88 10.31 7.81 -3.70
N LYS A 89 10.36 6.57 -3.23
CA LYS A 89 9.41 5.52 -3.61
C LYS A 89 8.01 5.72 -3.04
N ALA A 90 7.87 6.46 -1.94
CA ALA A 90 6.57 6.90 -1.43
C ALA A 90 6.00 8.12 -2.18
N GLY A 91 6.76 8.73 -3.10
CA GLY A 91 6.38 9.98 -3.77
C GLY A 91 6.32 11.20 -2.85
N ILE A 92 6.89 11.11 -1.64
CA ILE A 92 6.87 12.19 -0.65
C ILE A 92 7.99 13.19 -0.95
N TYR A 93 9.21 12.69 -1.22
CA TYR A 93 10.35 13.54 -1.53
C TYR A 93 11.36 12.86 -2.48
N PRO A 94 11.65 13.45 -3.66
CA PRO A 94 10.93 14.56 -4.28
C PRO A 94 9.44 14.25 -4.42
N PHE A 95 8.58 15.27 -4.29
CA PHE A 95 7.14 15.06 -4.39
C PHE A 95 6.77 14.63 -5.80
N ASP A 96 6.14 13.47 -5.92
CA ASP A 96 5.69 12.92 -7.19
C ASP A 96 4.36 12.19 -6.99
N ARG A 97 3.32 12.67 -7.68
CA ARG A 97 1.96 12.11 -7.63
C ARG A 97 1.83 10.86 -8.50
N ASN A 98 2.70 10.69 -9.49
CA ASN A 98 2.60 9.64 -10.51
C ASN A 98 3.40 8.38 -10.13
N VAL A 99 3.78 8.26 -8.84
CA VAL A 99 4.52 7.10 -8.34
C VAL A 99 3.64 5.85 -8.26
N PHE A 100 2.32 6.02 -8.22
CA PHE A 100 1.34 4.94 -8.28
C PHE A 100 0.67 4.93 -9.65
N THR A 101 0.59 3.77 -10.27
CA THR A 101 -0.10 3.58 -11.56
C THR A 101 -1.46 2.94 -11.33
N ASP A 102 -2.32 2.93 -12.36
CA ASP A 102 -3.64 2.28 -12.30
C ASP A 102 -3.53 0.79 -11.90
N ASP A 103 -2.40 0.15 -12.22
CA ASP A 103 -2.13 -1.23 -11.84
C ASP A 103 -2.05 -1.42 -10.31
N ASP A 104 -1.54 -0.43 -9.58
CA ASP A 104 -1.49 -0.48 -8.10
C ASP A 104 -2.91 -0.46 -7.48
N PHE A 105 -3.91 0.00 -8.24
CA PHE A 105 -5.31 0.08 -7.83
C PHE A 105 -6.18 -1.04 -8.41
N LEU A 106 -5.64 -1.93 -9.25
CA LEU A 106 -6.39 -3.05 -9.83
C LEU A 106 -7.06 -3.93 -8.77
N CYS A 107 -6.42 -4.12 -7.61
CA CYS A 107 -6.98 -4.95 -6.54
C CYS A 107 -8.27 -4.39 -5.92
N SER A 108 -8.54 -3.07 -6.02
CA SER A 108 -9.79 -2.49 -5.52
C SER A 108 -10.94 -2.55 -6.52
N SER A 109 -10.66 -2.85 -7.80
CA SER A 109 -11.68 -2.90 -8.88
C SER A 109 -12.86 -3.84 -8.57
N VAL A 110 -12.61 -4.94 -7.86
CA VAL A 110 -13.64 -5.93 -7.48
C VAL A 110 -14.64 -5.37 -6.47
N THR A 111 -14.28 -4.32 -5.74
CA THR A 111 -15.13 -3.66 -4.74
C THR A 111 -15.72 -2.34 -5.22
N ASP A 112 -15.33 -1.88 -6.41
CA ASP A 112 -15.84 -0.64 -6.96
C ASP A 112 -17.33 -0.78 -7.25
N ARG A 113 -18.12 0.10 -6.65
CA ARG A 113 -19.56 0.17 -6.92
C ARG A 113 -19.80 1.19 -8.01
N GLU A 114 -20.46 0.77 -9.08
CA GLU A 114 -20.88 1.72 -10.10
C GLU A 114 -21.82 2.76 -9.49
N PHE A 115 -21.52 4.03 -9.71
CA PHE A 115 -22.43 5.10 -9.34
C PHE A 115 -23.66 5.01 -10.25
N ILE A 116 -24.78 4.55 -9.69
CA ILE A 116 -26.06 4.62 -10.37
C ILE A 116 -26.39 6.10 -10.59
N ASN A 117 -26.33 6.55 -11.84
CA ASN A 117 -26.75 7.89 -12.23
C ASN A 117 -28.27 7.87 -12.38
N ILE A 118 -29.01 8.26 -11.32
CA ILE A 118 -30.48 8.17 -11.24
C ILE A 118 -31.19 9.20 -12.15
N ASN A 119 -30.49 9.79 -13.13
CA ASN A 119 -31.03 10.89 -13.92
C ASN A 119 -31.50 10.50 -15.33
N ASN A 120 -31.59 9.21 -15.69
CA ASN A 120 -32.26 8.83 -16.95
C ASN A 120 -32.53 7.31 -17.08
N THR A 121 -33.44 6.72 -16.31
CA THR A 121 -34.16 5.52 -16.79
C THR A 121 -35.48 5.31 -16.05
N GLU A 122 -36.58 5.28 -16.80
CA GLU A 122 -37.89 4.84 -16.36
C GLU A 122 -37.82 3.41 -15.81
N VAL A 123 -38.36 3.22 -14.60
CA VAL A 123 -38.45 1.92 -13.95
C VAL A 123 -39.54 1.10 -14.64
N SER A 124 -39.16 0.17 -15.51
CA SER A 124 -40.03 -0.93 -15.94
C SER A 124 -39.78 -2.14 -15.04
N ILE A 125 -40.70 -2.39 -14.12
CA ILE A 125 -40.75 -3.62 -13.31
C ILE A 125 -41.10 -4.77 -14.27
N VAL A 126 -40.26 -5.81 -14.34
CA VAL A 126 -40.64 -7.11 -14.92
C VAL A 126 -40.02 -8.25 -14.12
N ASP A 127 -40.90 -9.18 -13.77
CA ASP A 127 -40.78 -10.25 -12.77
C ASP A 127 -39.82 -11.41 -13.14
N GLU A 128 -39.49 -12.19 -12.10
CA GLU A 128 -38.82 -13.51 -12.12
C GLU A 128 -39.27 -14.42 -13.27
N ASN A 129 -38.31 -15.04 -14.00
CA ASN A 129 -38.10 -16.50 -13.99
C ASN A 129 -37.16 -17.06 -15.11
N THR A 130 -36.39 -18.09 -14.71
CA THR A 130 -36.00 -19.29 -15.50
C THR A 130 -34.74 -19.27 -16.40
N SER A 131 -33.66 -19.80 -15.81
CA SER A 131 -32.71 -20.82 -16.29
C SER A 131 -32.31 -20.98 -17.78
N SER A 132 -30.98 -21.02 -17.94
CA SER A 132 -30.16 -22.02 -18.66
C SER A 132 -29.91 -21.95 -20.18
N SER A 133 -28.60 -22.00 -20.49
CA SER A 133 -27.92 -22.59 -21.66
C SER A 133 -27.74 -21.77 -22.96
N SER A 134 -26.50 -21.26 -23.09
CA SER A 134 -25.55 -21.43 -24.20
C SER A 134 -25.99 -21.30 -25.68
N LYS A 135 -25.31 -20.37 -26.39
CA LYS A 135 -24.58 -20.52 -27.68
C LYS A 135 -24.17 -19.12 -28.17
N VAL A 136 -22.89 -18.74 -28.14
CA VAL A 136 -21.86 -18.90 -29.20
C VAL A 136 -22.30 -18.44 -30.59
N ALA A 137 -21.67 -17.32 -31.00
CA ALA A 137 -21.29 -16.85 -32.33
C ALA A 137 -22.37 -16.49 -33.36
N GLN A 138 -22.30 -15.25 -33.87
CA GLN A 138 -22.02 -15.04 -35.30
C GLN A 138 -21.50 -13.63 -35.62
N THR A 139 -20.44 -13.64 -36.41
CA THR A 139 -19.69 -12.53 -36.98
C THR A 139 -20.41 -12.02 -38.24
N VAL A 140 -20.48 -10.69 -38.36
CA VAL A 140 -20.53 -9.82 -39.56
C VAL A 140 -20.81 -10.49 -40.91
N THR A 141 -21.91 -10.06 -41.56
CA THR A 141 -21.94 -9.54 -42.96
C THR A 141 -23.33 -8.94 -43.23
N ASN A 142 -23.41 -7.64 -43.52
CA ASN A 142 -24.57 -7.06 -44.22
C ASN A 142 -24.03 -6.16 -45.35
N ASP A 143 -23.97 -6.73 -46.56
CA ASP A 143 -24.05 -5.96 -47.80
C ASP A 143 -25.53 -5.74 -48.10
N THR A 144 -26.00 -4.50 -48.28
CA THR A 144 -26.78 -4.11 -49.47
C THR A 144 -26.94 -2.59 -49.56
N LEU A 145 -26.36 -2.05 -50.63
CA LEU A 145 -26.88 -1.05 -51.58
C LEU A 145 -28.14 -0.24 -51.17
N ASN A 146 -28.00 1.09 -51.23
CA ASN A 146 -29.01 2.03 -51.76
C ASN A 146 -28.25 3.33 -52.07
N ASP A 147 -27.78 3.57 -53.30
CA ASP A 147 -28.52 4.07 -54.47
C ASP A 147 -28.97 5.54 -54.32
N GLN A 148 -28.02 6.47 -54.51
CA GLN A 148 -28.00 7.59 -55.49
C GLN A 148 -26.69 8.38 -55.35
#